data_AF-A0A951HKS8-F1
#
_entry.id   AF-A0A951HKS8-F1
#
_cell.length_a   1.000
_cell.length_b   1.000
_cell.length_c   1.000
_cell.angle_alpha   90.00
_cell.angle_beta   90.00
_cell.angle_gamma   90.00
#
_symmetry.space_group_name_H-M   'P 1'
#
loop_
_entity.id
_entity.type
_entity.pdbx_description
1 polymer ?
#
loop_
_entity_poly.entity_id
_entity_poly.type
_entity_poly.pdbx_seq_one_letter_code
_entity_poly.pdbx_strand_id
1 'polypeptide(L)'
;MNRFGRGALAAVALAMAGRASAQSVDVAPAEPTAIAAAAASCAAALSGAGVDERRLAAAGWRRAVTDAGATPAQASLRIYVRGDVVLLLTPDAIKGVVDDCYLTARIASAQVYPRVVAAMRATFGDKPAKQDEAIVSWTVADRKTVQIMPTGRPSVPAVKITVVNLPKEK
;
A
#
# COMPACT_ATOMS: atom_id res chain seq x y z
N MET A 1 31.53 73.37 21.09
CA MET A 1 32.45 72.32 21.56
C MET A 1 31.67 71.31 22.38
N ASN A 2 31.89 70.01 22.13
CA ASN A 2 31.53 68.84 22.97
C ASN A 2 30.03 68.47 23.00
N ARG A 3 29.58 67.21 22.86
CA ARG A 3 30.21 65.87 22.85
C ARG A 3 29.26 64.88 22.16
N PHE A 4 29.86 63.89 21.51
CA PHE A 4 29.23 62.69 20.96
C PHE A 4 28.56 61.84 22.05
N GLY A 5 27.42 61.22 21.73
CA GLY A 5 26.77 60.19 22.54
C GLY A 5 26.10 59.14 21.65
N ARG A 6 26.88 58.12 21.26
CA ARG A 6 26.43 56.92 20.55
C ARG A 6 25.53 56.08 21.47
N GLY A 7 24.32 55.74 21.04
CA GLY A 7 23.43 54.76 21.68
C GLY A 7 23.04 53.68 20.68
N ALA A 8 23.30 52.43 21.03
CA ALA A 8 23.46 51.30 20.12
C ALA A 8 22.17 50.73 19.51
N LEU A 9 22.33 50.23 18.29
CA LEU A 9 21.43 49.31 17.59
C LEU A 9 21.27 48.00 18.38
N ALA A 10 20.05 47.64 18.76
CA ALA A 10 19.69 46.27 19.14
C ALA A 10 18.91 45.63 17.98
N ALA A 11 19.64 45.05 17.02
CA ALA A 11 19.05 44.20 16.01
C ALA A 11 18.65 42.87 16.67
N VAL A 12 17.36 42.69 16.92
CA VAL A 12 16.79 41.40 17.34
C VAL A 12 16.92 40.45 16.16
N ALA A 13 17.90 39.54 16.23
CA ALA A 13 18.02 38.43 15.31
C ALA A 13 16.83 37.48 15.53
N LEU A 14 15.83 37.58 14.66
CA LEU A 14 14.79 36.57 14.52
C LEU A 14 15.47 35.26 14.09
N ALA A 15 15.65 34.36 15.06
CA ALA A 15 16.06 33.00 14.82
C ALA A 15 15.05 32.34 13.88
N MET A 16 15.48 32.08 12.66
CA MET A 16 14.78 31.24 11.69
C MET A 16 14.64 29.83 12.28
N ALA A 17 13.53 29.58 12.99
CA ALA A 17 13.08 28.23 13.24
C ALA A 17 12.63 27.64 11.89
N GLY A 18 13.60 27.11 11.14
CA GLY A 18 13.36 26.36 9.93
C GLY A 18 12.41 25.22 10.29
N ARG A 19 11.17 25.30 9.81
CA ARG A 19 10.22 24.19 9.87
C ARG A 19 10.86 23.05 9.08
N ALA A 20 11.41 22.07 9.80
CA ALA A 20 11.68 20.76 9.24
C ALA A 20 10.34 20.25 8.73
N SER A 21 10.12 20.41 7.44
CA SER A 21 8.96 19.87 6.75
C SER A 21 9.21 18.38 6.74
N ALA A 22 8.58 17.65 7.67
CA ALA A 22 8.48 16.21 7.55
C ALA A 22 7.82 15.97 6.19
N GLN A 23 8.62 15.58 5.20
CA GLN A 23 8.13 15.20 3.89
C GLN A 23 7.37 13.91 4.09
N SER A 24 6.07 14.01 4.42
CA SER A 24 5.18 12.87 4.31
C SER A 24 5.30 12.40 2.87
N VAL A 25 5.73 11.14 2.68
CA VAL A 25 5.69 10.48 1.39
C VAL A 25 4.21 10.40 1.02
N ASP A 26 3.73 11.40 0.28
CA ASP A 26 2.37 11.46 -0.21
C ASP A 26 2.26 10.45 -1.34
N VAL A 27 1.86 9.22 -0.99
CA VAL A 27 1.47 8.23 -1.99
C VAL A 27 0.25 8.79 -2.71
N ALA A 28 0.32 8.93 -4.02
CA ALA A 28 -0.79 9.45 -4.81
C ALA A 28 -1.97 8.46 -4.75
N PRO A 29 -3.21 8.90 -4.98
CA PRO A 29 -4.32 8.00 -5.20
C PRO A 29 -4.06 7.04 -6.37
N ALA A 30 -4.28 5.75 -6.16
CA ALA A 30 -4.16 4.75 -7.22
C ALA A 30 -5.43 4.70 -8.07
N GLU A 31 -5.25 4.51 -9.38
CA GLU A 31 -6.35 4.30 -10.32
C GLU A 31 -7.04 2.93 -10.09
N PRO A 32 -8.37 2.83 -10.19
CA PRO A 32 -9.12 1.58 -9.98
C PRO A 32 -8.59 0.37 -10.75
N THR A 33 -8.21 0.56 -12.02
CA THR A 33 -7.68 -0.51 -12.88
C THR A 33 -6.28 -0.93 -12.46
N ALA A 34 -5.45 0.00 -11.98
CA ALA A 34 -4.13 -0.33 -11.43
C ALA A 34 -4.24 -1.15 -10.14
N ILE A 35 -5.21 -0.82 -9.27
CA ILE A 35 -5.51 -1.58 -8.06
C ILE A 35 -5.91 -3.03 -8.41
N ALA A 36 -6.83 -3.20 -9.36
CA ALA A 36 -7.27 -4.54 -9.79
C ALA A 36 -6.14 -5.35 -10.45
N ALA A 37 -5.32 -4.71 -11.29
CA ALA A 37 -4.14 -5.34 -11.88
C ALA A 37 -3.10 -5.76 -10.82
N ALA A 38 -2.92 -4.96 -9.76
CA ALA A 38 -2.04 -5.29 -8.64
C ALA A 38 -2.56 -6.52 -7.88
N ALA A 39 -3.85 -6.56 -7.55
CA ALA A 39 -4.48 -7.72 -6.93
C ALA A 39 -4.31 -9.00 -7.76
N ALA A 40 -4.53 -8.92 -9.09
CA ALA A 40 -4.36 -10.06 -9.99
C ALA A 40 -2.91 -10.57 -10.02
N SER A 41 -1.94 -9.66 -10.04
CA SER A 41 -0.53 -10.06 -9.97
C SER A 41 -0.14 -10.73 -8.65
N CYS A 42 -0.73 -10.32 -7.51
CA CYS A 42 -0.54 -11.01 -6.24
C CYS A 42 -1.15 -12.42 -6.28
N ALA A 43 -2.37 -12.56 -6.81
CA ALA A 43 -3.03 -13.87 -6.95
C ALA A 43 -2.27 -14.86 -7.85
N ALA A 44 -1.57 -14.35 -8.88
CA ALA A 44 -0.73 -15.14 -9.76
C ALA A 44 0.64 -15.51 -9.14
N ALA A 45 1.14 -14.70 -8.21
CA ALA A 45 2.38 -14.93 -7.49
C ALA A 45 2.20 -15.81 -6.24
N LEU A 46 1.01 -15.81 -5.64
CA LEU A 46 0.68 -16.62 -4.47
C LEU A 46 0.44 -18.09 -4.86
N SER A 47 1.05 -19.00 -4.09
CA SER A 47 0.87 -20.45 -4.19
C SER A 47 0.92 -21.07 -2.80
N GLY A 48 0.67 -22.38 -2.68
CA GLY A 48 0.84 -23.09 -1.41
C GLY A 48 2.30 -23.22 -0.95
N ALA A 49 3.28 -22.80 -1.76
CA ALA A 49 4.68 -22.67 -1.36
C ALA A 49 5.02 -21.25 -0.87
N GLY A 50 4.03 -20.37 -0.79
CA GLY A 50 4.20 -18.94 -0.51
C GLY A 50 4.19 -18.08 -1.76
N VAL A 51 4.67 -16.84 -1.59
CA VAL A 51 4.68 -15.81 -2.63
C VAL A 51 5.95 -15.87 -3.48
N ASP A 52 5.79 -16.06 -4.80
CA ASP A 52 6.87 -16.03 -5.77
C ASP A 52 7.30 -14.59 -6.09
N GLU A 53 8.37 -14.14 -5.43
CA GLU A 53 8.91 -12.79 -5.60
C GLU A 53 9.44 -12.51 -7.02
N ARG A 54 9.84 -13.54 -7.78
CA ARG A 54 10.27 -13.37 -9.18
C ARG A 54 9.08 -13.05 -10.08
N ARG A 55 7.93 -13.69 -9.86
CA ARG A 55 6.67 -13.35 -10.55
C ARG A 55 6.22 -11.93 -10.20
N LEU A 56 6.34 -11.52 -8.94
CA LEU A 56 6.07 -10.14 -8.56
C LEU A 56 6.98 -9.15 -9.30
N ALA A 57 8.28 -9.40 -9.33
CA ALA A 57 9.22 -8.55 -10.06
C ALA A 57 8.87 -8.46 -11.56
N ALA A 58 8.55 -9.60 -12.19
CA ALA A 58 8.11 -9.64 -13.59
C ALA A 58 6.79 -8.88 -13.84
N ALA A 59 5.93 -8.79 -12.84
CA ALA A 59 4.70 -7.99 -12.89
C ALA A 59 4.92 -6.50 -12.55
N GLY A 60 6.18 -6.05 -12.41
CA GLY A 60 6.55 -4.66 -12.18
C GLY A 60 6.58 -4.21 -10.72
N TRP A 61 6.51 -5.15 -9.77
CA TRP A 61 6.71 -4.84 -8.36
C TRP A 61 8.17 -4.53 -8.06
N ARG A 62 8.41 -3.47 -7.31
CA ARG A 62 9.74 -3.09 -6.83
C ARG A 62 9.77 -3.13 -5.32
N ARG A 63 10.81 -3.72 -4.75
CA ARG A 63 10.99 -3.71 -3.29
C ARG A 63 11.29 -2.27 -2.84
N ALA A 64 10.52 -1.76 -1.90
CA ALA A 64 10.80 -0.48 -1.27
C ALA A 64 12.03 -0.64 -0.36
N VAL A 65 12.98 0.28 -0.50
CA VAL A 65 14.12 0.39 0.42
C VAL A 65 13.69 1.36 1.51
N THR A 66 13.64 0.90 2.75
CA THR A 66 13.47 1.80 3.89
C THR A 66 14.83 2.42 4.18
N ASP A 67 14.94 3.75 4.14
CA ASP A 67 16.17 4.53 4.46
C ASP A 67 16.63 4.38 5.93
N ALA A 68 15.97 3.50 6.67
CA ALA A 68 16.20 2.99 8.01
C ALA A 68 17.61 2.56 8.42
N GLY A 69 18.70 2.79 7.68
CA GLY A 69 20.05 2.27 7.99
C GLY A 69 20.17 0.73 8.15
N ALA A 70 19.04 0.03 8.09
CA ALA A 70 18.91 -1.39 8.23
C ALA A 70 19.13 -1.99 6.85
N THR A 71 20.15 -2.83 6.74
CA THR A 71 20.30 -3.71 5.57
C THR A 71 18.94 -4.38 5.28
N PRO A 72 18.47 -4.41 4.01
CA PRO A 72 17.17 -4.98 3.63
C PRO A 72 16.91 -6.41 4.12
N ALA A 73 17.93 -7.12 4.58
CA ALA A 73 17.81 -8.45 5.19
C ALA A 73 17.23 -8.44 6.62
N GLN A 74 17.25 -7.32 7.35
CA GLN A 74 16.85 -7.27 8.77
C GLN A 74 15.38 -6.85 9.01
N ALA A 75 14.71 -6.24 8.03
CA ALA A 75 13.29 -5.95 8.14
C ALA A 75 12.49 -7.24 7.94
N SER A 76 11.78 -7.68 9.00
CA SER A 76 10.88 -8.84 8.92
C SER A 76 9.77 -8.60 7.90
N LEU A 77 9.24 -7.38 7.83
CA LEU A 77 8.27 -7.00 6.81
C LEU A 77 8.96 -6.57 5.52
N ARG A 78 8.62 -7.20 4.39
CA ARG A 78 9.01 -6.74 3.06
C ARG A 78 7.89 -5.89 2.47
N ILE A 79 8.27 -4.73 1.96
CA ILE A 79 7.35 -3.80 1.31
C ILE A 79 7.68 -3.76 -0.18
N TYR A 80 6.66 -3.94 -1.01
CA TYR A 80 6.73 -3.84 -2.46
C TYR A 80 5.80 -2.73 -2.95
N VAL A 81 6.19 -2.06 -4.02
CA VAL A 81 5.40 -1.01 -4.66
C VAL A 81 5.23 -1.29 -6.16
N ARG A 82 4.02 -1.05 -6.66
CA ARG A 82 3.69 -1.09 -8.09
C ARG A 82 2.79 0.10 -8.39
N GLY A 83 3.37 1.15 -8.96
CA GLY A 83 2.72 2.46 -9.02
C GLY A 83 2.39 2.92 -7.60
N ASP A 84 1.11 3.25 -7.38
CA ASP A 84 0.58 3.73 -6.10
C ASP A 84 -0.05 2.64 -5.22
N VAL A 85 0.19 1.36 -5.55
CA VAL A 85 -0.25 0.21 -4.76
C VAL A 85 0.93 -0.35 -3.98
N VAL A 86 0.72 -0.56 -2.68
CA VAL A 86 1.69 -1.14 -1.74
C VAL A 86 1.30 -2.57 -1.43
N LEU A 87 2.28 -3.49 -1.46
CA LEU A 87 2.16 -4.88 -1.04
C LEU A 87 3.04 -5.10 0.19
N LEU A 88 2.46 -5.70 1.21
CA LEU A 88 3.11 -6.07 2.46
C LEU A 88 3.25 -7.59 2.53
N LEU A 89 4.49 -8.09 2.65
CA LEU A 89 4.80 -9.51 2.78
C LEU A 89 5.57 -9.78 4.06
N THR A 90 5.05 -10.68 4.89
CA THR A 90 5.77 -11.21 6.05
C THR A 90 6.77 -12.29 5.61
N PRO A 91 7.76 -12.65 6.46
CA PRO A 91 8.67 -13.76 6.14
C PRO A 91 7.90 -15.08 5.99
N ASP A 92 6.82 -15.24 6.73
CA ASP A 92 5.96 -16.42 6.72
C ASP A 92 5.18 -16.52 5.41
N ALA A 93 4.74 -15.40 4.83
CA ALA A 93 4.06 -15.38 3.53
C ALA A 93 4.99 -15.86 2.39
N ILE A 94 6.27 -15.52 2.49
CA ILE A 94 7.29 -15.92 1.51
C ILE A 94 7.62 -17.41 1.64
N LYS A 95 7.58 -17.94 2.87
CA LYS A 95 7.86 -19.36 3.15
C LYS A 95 6.64 -20.27 3.00
N GLY A 96 5.46 -19.73 2.67
CA GLY A 96 4.21 -20.49 2.61
C GLY A 96 3.70 -20.97 3.97
N VAL A 97 4.13 -20.32 5.06
CA VAL A 97 3.61 -20.57 6.41
C VAL A 97 2.30 -19.84 6.61
N VAL A 98 2.17 -18.63 6.04
CA VAL A 98 0.88 -17.97 5.84
C VAL A 98 0.61 -17.85 4.35
N ASP A 99 -0.65 -18.06 3.98
CA ASP A 99 -1.08 -18.12 2.59
C ASP A 99 -1.69 -16.79 2.14
N ASP A 100 -1.09 -15.64 2.51
CA ASP A 100 -1.70 -14.33 2.28
C ASP A 100 -0.81 -13.29 1.59
N CYS A 101 -1.50 -12.42 0.86
CA CYS A 101 -0.98 -11.34 0.04
C CYS A 101 -1.77 -10.08 0.47
N TYR A 102 -1.14 -9.15 1.21
CA TYR A 102 -1.81 -7.93 1.68
C TYR A 102 -1.43 -6.73 0.84
N LEU A 103 -2.42 -6.13 0.18
CA LEU A 103 -2.24 -4.91 -0.58
C LEU A 103 -3.02 -3.76 0.06
N THR A 104 -2.48 -2.56 -0.08
CA THR A 104 -3.18 -1.32 0.21
C THR A 104 -2.92 -0.28 -0.86
N ALA A 105 -3.92 0.55 -1.12
CA ALA A 105 -3.81 1.66 -2.05
C ALA A 105 -4.69 2.82 -1.56
N ARG A 106 -4.18 4.05 -1.65
CA ARG A 106 -5.02 5.24 -1.48
C ARG A 106 -5.97 5.36 -2.66
N ILE A 107 -7.14 5.90 -2.41
CA ILE A 107 -8.10 6.28 -3.45
C ILE A 107 -8.41 7.78 -3.30
N ALA A 108 -8.84 8.42 -4.39
CA ALA A 108 -8.97 9.88 -4.39
C ALA A 108 -10.07 10.37 -3.44
N SER A 109 -11.12 9.55 -3.27
CA SER A 109 -12.24 9.81 -2.38
C SER A 109 -12.99 8.50 -2.09
N ALA A 110 -13.85 8.48 -1.06
CA ALA A 110 -14.68 7.32 -0.76
C ALA A 110 -15.63 6.94 -1.93
N GLN A 111 -16.04 7.92 -2.73
CA GLN A 111 -16.88 7.76 -3.92
C GLN A 111 -16.18 6.99 -5.05
N VAL A 112 -14.85 6.82 -4.99
CA VAL A 112 -14.10 6.00 -5.95
C VAL A 112 -14.23 4.50 -5.64
N TYR A 113 -14.54 4.11 -4.40
CA TYR A 113 -14.61 2.69 -4.00
C TYR A 113 -15.49 1.82 -4.92
N PRO A 114 -16.72 2.23 -5.32
CA PRO A 114 -17.53 1.46 -6.27
C PRO A 114 -16.85 1.25 -7.63
N ARG A 115 -16.03 2.20 -8.09
CA ARG A 115 -15.25 2.05 -9.33
C ARG A 115 -14.12 1.05 -9.16
N VAL A 116 -13.49 0.99 -7.99
CA VAL A 116 -12.52 -0.06 -7.65
C VAL A 116 -13.19 -1.43 -7.66
N VAL A 117 -14.36 -1.58 -7.02
CA VAL A 117 -15.13 -2.83 -7.06
C VAL A 117 -15.50 -3.22 -8.50
N ALA A 118 -15.91 -2.27 -9.34
CA ALA A 118 -16.19 -2.54 -10.75
C ALA A 118 -14.95 -3.03 -11.52
N ALA A 119 -13.78 -2.44 -11.29
CA ALA A 119 -12.53 -2.89 -11.89
C ALA A 119 -12.12 -4.31 -11.41
N MET A 120 -12.36 -4.61 -10.12
CA MET A 120 -12.15 -5.95 -9.57
C MET A 120 -13.10 -6.99 -10.20
N ARG A 121 -14.38 -6.64 -10.43
CA ARG A 121 -15.34 -7.50 -11.15
C ARG A 121 -14.89 -7.77 -12.58
N ALA A 122 -14.45 -6.75 -13.31
CA ALA A 122 -13.91 -6.94 -14.66
C ALA A 122 -12.67 -7.85 -14.70
N THR A 123 -11.91 -7.92 -13.58
CA THR A 123 -10.68 -8.72 -13.48
C THR A 123 -10.93 -10.15 -13.00
N PHE A 124 -11.84 -10.35 -12.04
CA PHE A 124 -12.05 -11.63 -11.35
C PHE A 124 -13.41 -12.28 -11.63
N GLY A 125 -14.28 -11.61 -12.38
CA GLY A 125 -15.63 -12.06 -12.72
C GLY A 125 -16.72 -11.18 -12.12
N ASP A 126 -17.83 -11.07 -12.85
CA ASP A 126 -18.94 -10.17 -12.51
C ASP A 126 -19.67 -10.53 -11.21
N LYS A 127 -19.64 -11.81 -10.81
CA LYS A 127 -20.35 -12.33 -9.64
C LYS A 127 -19.38 -12.56 -8.48
N PRO A 128 -19.36 -11.69 -7.45
CA PRO A 128 -18.60 -11.94 -6.24
C PRO A 128 -19.16 -13.17 -5.48
N ALA A 129 -18.29 -13.88 -4.78
CA ALA A 129 -18.66 -14.98 -3.91
C ALA A 129 -19.38 -14.49 -2.63
N LYS A 130 -18.96 -13.34 -2.10
CA LYS A 130 -19.64 -12.65 -0.99
C LYS A 130 -19.63 -11.15 -1.22
N GLN A 131 -20.72 -10.49 -0.86
CA GLN A 131 -20.82 -9.03 -0.79
C GLN A 131 -21.61 -8.66 0.46
N ASP A 132 -20.96 -7.98 1.39
CA ASP A 132 -21.49 -7.69 2.74
C ASP A 132 -21.07 -6.29 3.14
N GLU A 133 -22.05 -5.39 3.20
CA GLU A 133 -21.85 -3.94 3.34
C GLU A 133 -20.82 -3.37 2.34
N ALA A 134 -19.57 -3.22 2.78
CA ALA A 134 -18.45 -2.69 2.03
C ALA A 134 -17.32 -3.71 1.80
N ILE A 135 -17.56 -4.99 2.09
CA ILE A 135 -16.62 -6.07 1.85
C ILE A 135 -17.10 -6.88 0.66
N VAL A 136 -16.26 -6.98 -0.36
CA VAL A 136 -16.54 -7.80 -1.56
C VAL A 136 -15.44 -8.84 -1.71
N SER A 137 -15.81 -10.09 -1.96
CA SER A 137 -14.85 -11.16 -2.23
C SER A 137 -15.20 -11.97 -3.45
N TRP A 138 -14.17 -12.50 -4.10
CA TRP A 138 -14.25 -13.41 -5.24
C TRP A 138 -13.48 -14.68 -4.92
N THR A 139 -14.02 -15.82 -5.32
CA THR A 139 -13.23 -17.05 -5.45
C THR A 139 -12.64 -17.05 -6.85
N VAL A 140 -11.32 -17.15 -6.94
CA VAL A 140 -10.58 -17.20 -8.21
C VAL A 140 -9.94 -18.58 -8.37
N ALA A 141 -9.28 -18.81 -9.51
CA ALA A 141 -8.62 -20.07 -9.80
C ALA A 141 -7.68 -20.52 -8.66
N ASP A 142 -7.43 -21.83 -8.60
CA ASP A 142 -6.58 -22.49 -7.60
C ASP A 142 -7.10 -22.37 -6.15
N ARG A 143 -8.42 -22.22 -5.97
CA ARG A 143 -9.06 -22.03 -4.65
C ARG A 143 -8.48 -20.85 -3.89
N LYS A 144 -8.26 -19.72 -4.56
CA LYS A 144 -7.86 -18.48 -3.89
C LYS A 144 -9.08 -17.61 -3.66
N THR A 145 -9.03 -16.81 -2.61
CA THR A 145 -10.02 -15.75 -2.37
C THR A 145 -9.34 -14.40 -2.50
N VAL A 146 -9.91 -13.52 -3.30
CA VAL A 146 -9.55 -12.10 -3.35
C VAL A 146 -10.64 -11.33 -2.63
N GLN A 147 -10.28 -10.54 -1.63
CA GLN A 147 -11.21 -9.73 -0.85
C GLN A 147 -10.78 -8.26 -0.89
N ILE A 148 -11.73 -7.34 -1.03
CA ILE A 148 -11.50 -5.91 -0.95
C ILE A 148 -12.45 -5.26 0.05
N MET A 149 -11.94 -4.29 0.81
CA MET A 149 -12.71 -3.45 1.71
C MET A 149 -12.15 -2.02 1.75
N PRO A 150 -12.99 -0.99 1.95
CA PRO A 150 -12.51 0.36 2.20
C PRO A 150 -11.78 0.43 3.55
N THR A 151 -10.82 1.32 3.64
CA THR A 151 -10.04 1.61 4.86
C THR A 151 -9.54 3.05 4.82
N GLY A 152 -8.68 3.43 5.77
CA GLY A 152 -8.16 4.78 5.90
C GLY A 152 -9.12 5.74 6.61
N ARG A 153 -8.81 7.03 6.54
CA ARG A 153 -9.59 8.11 7.16
C ARG A 153 -10.40 8.85 6.09
N PRO A 154 -11.49 9.56 6.42
CA PRO A 154 -12.26 10.30 5.42
C PRO A 154 -11.43 11.28 4.56
N SER A 155 -10.41 11.91 5.13
CA SER A 155 -9.49 12.81 4.41
C SER A 155 -8.41 12.10 3.59
N VAL A 156 -8.19 10.81 3.85
CA VAL A 156 -7.17 9.97 3.22
C VAL A 156 -7.75 8.57 3.04
N PRO A 157 -8.76 8.40 2.17
CA PRO A 157 -9.42 7.12 1.99
C PRO A 157 -8.50 6.15 1.24
N ALA A 158 -8.66 4.88 1.55
CA ALA A 158 -7.86 3.80 0.98
C ALA A 158 -8.70 2.54 0.81
N VAL A 159 -8.12 1.54 0.15
CA VAL A 159 -8.62 0.18 0.12
C VAL A 159 -7.58 -0.76 0.70
N LYS A 160 -8.06 -1.82 1.34
CA LYS A 160 -7.27 -3.00 1.70
C LYS A 160 -7.74 -4.14 0.83
N ILE A 161 -6.79 -4.86 0.25
CA ILE A 161 -7.04 -6.07 -0.52
C ILE A 161 -6.26 -7.21 0.12
N THR A 162 -6.92 -8.34 0.30
CA THR A 162 -6.27 -9.57 0.74
C THR A 162 -6.47 -10.62 -0.32
N VAL A 163 -5.39 -11.30 -0.72
CA VAL A 163 -5.47 -12.52 -1.51
C VAL A 163 -5.00 -13.67 -0.65
N VAL A 164 -5.82 -14.72 -0.51
CA VAL A 164 -5.48 -15.89 0.32
C VAL A 164 -5.69 -17.21 -0.41
N ASN A 165 -4.88 -18.23 -0.13
CA ASN A 165 -5.24 -19.61 -0.49
C ASN A 165 -6.32 -20.11 0.47
N LEU A 166 -7.36 -20.75 -0.05
CA LEU A 166 -8.32 -21.47 0.79
C LEU A 166 -7.69 -22.78 1.28
N PRO A 167 -7.93 -23.17 2.55
CA PRO A 167 -7.44 -24.43 3.07
C PRO A 167 -7.96 -25.59 2.23
N LYS A 168 -7.16 -26.66 2.10
CA LYS A 168 -7.65 -27.91 1.51
C LYS A 168 -8.74 -28.45 2.46
N GLU A 169 -9.94 -28.71 1.93
CA GLU A 169 -10.94 -29.50 2.65
C GLU A 169 -10.28 -30.83 3.04
N LYS A 170 -10.36 -31.16 4.34
CA LYS A 170 -9.76 -32.37 4.91
C LYS A 170 -10.64 -33.59 4.64
#